data_AF-A0A9C6X9F2-F1
#
_entry.id   AF-A0A9C6X9F2-F1
#
_cell.length_a   1.000
_cell.length_b   1.000
_cell.length_c   1.000
_cell.angle_alpha   90.00
_cell.angle_beta   90.00
_cell.angle_gamma   90.00
#
_symmetry.space_group_name_H-M   'P 1'
#
loop_
_entity.id
_entity.type
_entity.pdbx_description
1 polymer ?
#
loop_
_entity_poly.entity_id
_entity_poly.type
_entity_poly.pdbx_seq_one_letter_code
_entity_poly.pdbx_strand_id
1 'polypeptide(L)'
;MEPDLAELLESCGLSHLRQKIEEERFDWETLKCLDITTVACLTPFGGEQCKLLQKIAEYKRRTVEVSAIGSPPSSDLTTNSSALVHSQSSGSTSSCASTSSTASPLASTSSTSSSKRPSSSNATSGAAKRYLTAIDYVQKFEKYDLRKALETDALCKHILLAYQSEVENYNEDDVDAVPPVLSDFQRDKLTALIGTFIRSVTIYPDHKLYPIFTRKIKEVFPFESEVTLHYFCCVGDIKEAVEKRRAQMISGGKGAPLIVVVDQEKSQSACVSVAKLLYKVESVLHALDLCFKSFFALHIAYPDESKHIWIVLQRAIYGFTTEWDPEVIQSSWIQAYA
;
A
#
# COMPACT_ATOMS: atom_id res chain seq x y z
N MET A 1 26.68 -13.24 -19.67
CA MET A 1 28.06 -13.25 -19.13
C MET A 1 27.91 -12.94 -17.66
N GLU A 2 28.25 -13.89 -16.79
CA GLU A 2 28.30 -13.58 -15.36
C GLU A 2 29.48 -12.64 -15.13
N PRO A 3 29.30 -11.52 -14.41
CA PRO A 3 30.42 -10.63 -14.09
C PRO A 3 31.40 -11.36 -13.18
N ASP A 4 32.68 -11.10 -13.36
CA ASP A 4 33.70 -11.59 -12.45
C ASP A 4 33.49 -10.92 -11.08
N LEU A 5 33.35 -11.74 -10.03
CA LEU A 5 33.20 -11.28 -8.66
C LEU A 5 34.37 -10.37 -8.25
N ALA A 6 35.57 -10.64 -8.77
CA ALA A 6 36.74 -9.82 -8.52
C ALA A 6 36.55 -8.39 -9.05
N GLU A 7 36.00 -8.25 -10.27
CA GLU A 7 35.72 -6.96 -10.89
C GLU A 7 34.67 -6.17 -10.12
N LEU A 8 33.63 -6.85 -9.61
CA LEU A 8 32.63 -6.20 -8.76
C LEU A 8 33.26 -5.64 -7.48
N LEU A 9 34.04 -6.43 -6.75
CA LEU A 9 34.68 -5.99 -5.51
C LEU A 9 35.67 -4.85 -5.75
N GLU A 10 36.45 -4.93 -6.84
CA GLU A 10 37.41 -3.89 -7.22
C GLU A 10 36.71 -2.57 -7.59
N SER A 11 35.60 -2.63 -8.33
CA SER A 11 34.78 -1.45 -8.66
C SER A 11 34.16 -0.78 -7.41
N CYS A 12 34.03 -1.51 -6.31
CA CYS A 12 33.51 -1.00 -5.04
C CYS A 12 34.61 -0.46 -4.12
N GLY A 13 35.89 -0.63 -4.47
CA GLY A 13 37.01 -0.40 -3.56
C GLY A 13 37.02 -1.38 -2.38
N LEU A 14 36.50 -2.60 -2.58
CA LEU A 14 36.37 -3.66 -1.58
C LEU A 14 37.22 -4.88 -1.94
N SER A 15 38.32 -4.68 -2.67
CA SER A 15 39.19 -5.75 -3.15
C SER A 15 39.82 -6.56 -2.00
N HIS A 16 39.96 -5.99 -0.81
CA HIS A 16 40.43 -6.70 0.39
C HIS A 16 39.45 -7.77 0.88
N LEU A 17 38.16 -7.66 0.57
CA LEU A 17 37.16 -8.67 0.95
C LEU A 17 37.23 -9.93 0.09
N ARG A 18 37.97 -9.90 -1.02
CA ARG A 18 38.09 -11.02 -1.96
C ARG A 18 38.58 -12.30 -1.28
N GLN A 19 39.67 -12.20 -0.52
CA GLN A 19 40.26 -13.35 0.17
C GLN A 19 39.26 -13.98 1.14
N LYS A 20 38.55 -13.15 1.92
CA LYS A 20 37.59 -13.62 2.92
C LYS A 20 36.35 -14.25 2.27
N ILE A 21 35.87 -13.69 1.17
CA ILE A 21 34.79 -14.27 0.37
C ILE A 21 35.20 -15.65 -0.19
N GLU A 22 36.44 -15.79 -0.66
CA GLU A 22 36.98 -17.06 -1.16
C GLU A 22 37.15 -18.10 -0.03
N GLU A 23 37.66 -17.67 1.13
CA GLU A 23 37.80 -18.52 2.33
C GLU A 23 36.44 -19.03 2.83
N GLU A 24 35.43 -18.17 2.86
CA GLU A 24 34.05 -18.54 3.26
C GLU A 24 33.25 -19.21 2.12
N ARG A 25 33.86 -19.41 0.95
CA ARG A 25 33.28 -20.08 -0.22
C ARG A 25 31.96 -19.46 -0.69
N PHE A 26 31.84 -18.13 -0.64
CA PHE A 26 30.69 -17.47 -1.24
C PHE A 26 30.81 -17.49 -2.76
N ASP A 27 29.92 -18.24 -3.41
CA ASP A 27 29.73 -18.15 -4.85
C ASP A 27 28.83 -16.97 -5.23
N TRP A 28 28.71 -16.71 -6.53
CA TRP A 28 27.93 -15.59 -7.05
C TRP A 28 26.44 -15.67 -6.68
N GLU A 29 25.85 -16.86 -6.66
CA GLU A 29 24.45 -17.05 -6.29
C GLU A 29 24.20 -16.77 -4.81
N THR A 30 25.12 -17.19 -3.95
CA THR A 30 25.06 -16.91 -2.51
C THR A 30 25.27 -15.43 -2.24
N LEU A 31 26.15 -14.76 -3.01
CA LEU A 31 26.39 -13.32 -2.89
C LEU A 31 25.13 -12.49 -3.17
N LYS A 32 24.31 -12.91 -4.14
CA LYS A 32 23.01 -12.27 -4.41
C LYS A 32 22.05 -12.42 -3.23
N CYS A 33 22.18 -13.45 -2.41
CA CYS A 33 21.28 -13.73 -1.29
C CYS A 33 21.75 -13.13 0.04
N LEU A 34 22.87 -12.41 0.05
CA LEU A 34 23.41 -11.82 1.28
C LEU A 34 22.41 -10.84 1.92
N ASP A 35 22.19 -11.04 3.21
CA ASP A 35 21.47 -10.12 4.09
C ASP A 35 22.47 -9.28 4.90
N ILE A 36 21.96 -8.30 5.65
CA ILE A 36 22.81 -7.42 6.48
C ILE A 36 23.64 -8.22 7.50
N THR A 37 23.09 -9.31 8.03
CA THR A 37 23.73 -10.16 9.03
C THR A 37 24.97 -10.84 8.46
N THR A 38 24.84 -11.42 7.26
CA THR A 38 25.92 -12.13 6.58
C THR A 38 26.99 -11.16 6.09
N VAL A 39 26.58 -9.97 5.62
CA VAL A 39 27.53 -8.92 5.23
C VAL A 39 28.32 -8.38 6.44
N ALA A 40 27.72 -8.32 7.62
CA ALA A 40 28.41 -7.96 8.85
C ALA A 40 29.46 -9.00 9.26
N CYS A 41 29.27 -10.29 8.90
CA CYS A 41 30.31 -11.30 9.06
C CYS A 41 31.50 -11.07 8.12
N LEU A 42 31.26 -10.57 6.90
CA LEU A 42 32.30 -10.30 5.91
C LEU A 42 33.14 -9.07 6.28
N THR A 43 32.53 -7.98 6.75
CA THR A 43 33.25 -6.78 7.15
C THR A 43 32.62 -6.11 8.37
N PRO A 44 33.41 -5.70 9.39
CA PRO A 44 32.89 -4.99 10.55
C PRO A 44 32.56 -3.51 10.23
N PHE A 45 32.99 -2.99 9.08
CA PHE A 45 32.85 -1.59 8.74
C PHE A 45 31.52 -1.30 8.06
N GLY A 46 30.60 -0.63 8.77
CA GLY A 46 29.25 -0.33 8.26
C GLY A 46 29.22 0.36 6.88
N GLY A 47 30.20 1.23 6.58
CA GLY A 47 30.32 1.87 5.27
C GLY A 47 30.59 0.87 4.13
N GLU A 48 31.41 -0.15 4.38
CA GLU A 48 31.67 -1.23 3.42
C GLU A 48 30.44 -2.13 3.25
N GLN A 49 29.74 -2.42 4.36
CA GLN A 49 28.51 -3.21 4.35
C GLN A 49 27.45 -2.55 3.44
N CYS A 50 27.23 -1.25 3.61
CA CYS A 50 26.29 -0.48 2.79
C CYS A 50 26.68 -0.48 1.30
N LYS A 51 27.96 -0.25 0.98
CA LYS A 51 28.46 -0.26 -0.41
C LYS A 51 28.23 -1.60 -1.09
N LEU A 52 28.55 -2.71 -0.39
CA LEU A 52 28.39 -4.06 -0.92
C LEU A 52 26.90 -4.37 -1.19
N LEU A 53 26.02 -4.09 -0.22
CA LEU A 53 24.57 -4.30 -0.36
C LEU A 53 23.97 -3.47 -1.48
N GLN A 54 24.38 -2.20 -1.62
CA GLN A 54 23.91 -1.31 -2.67
C GLN A 54 24.27 -1.86 -4.06
N LYS A 55 25.50 -2.36 -4.22
CA LYS A 55 25.98 -2.91 -5.49
C LYS A 55 25.32 -4.23 -5.87
N ILE A 56 25.09 -5.11 -4.89
CA ILE A 56 24.28 -6.32 -5.09
C ILE A 56 22.86 -5.96 -5.55
N ALA A 57 22.24 -4.95 -4.94
CA ALA A 57 20.91 -4.46 -5.34
C ALA A 57 20.89 -3.84 -6.75
N GLU A 58 21.94 -3.10 -7.11
CA GLU A 58 22.13 -2.57 -8.47
C GLU A 58 22.22 -3.69 -9.52
N TYR A 59 23.02 -4.72 -9.22
CA TYR A 59 23.17 -5.87 -10.10
C TYR A 59 21.85 -6.63 -10.31
N LYS A 60 21.08 -6.85 -9.24
CA LYS A 60 19.76 -7.47 -9.31
C LYS A 60 18.82 -6.69 -10.25
N ARG A 61 18.83 -5.36 -10.17
CA ARG A 61 18.00 -4.50 -11.05
C ARG A 61 18.37 -4.69 -12.53
N ARG A 62 19.66 -4.66 -12.88
CA ARG A 62 20.13 -4.86 -14.26
C ARG A 62 19.75 -6.23 -14.83
N THR A 63 19.82 -7.27 -14.01
CA THR A 63 19.51 -8.64 -14.45
C THR A 63 18.03 -8.80 -14.85
N VAL A 64 17.13 -8.08 -14.16
CA VAL A 64 15.70 -8.07 -14.47
C VAL A 64 15.42 -7.34 -15.79
N GLU A 65 16.12 -6.22 -16.05
CA GLU A 65 15.95 -5.42 -17.28
C GLU A 65 16.41 -6.18 -18.53
N VAL A 66 17.54 -6.89 -18.48
CA VAL A 66 18.03 -7.69 -19.61
C VAL A 66 17.10 -8.85 -19.93
N SER A 67 16.45 -9.44 -18.92
CA SER A 67 15.48 -10.52 -19.10
C SER A 67 14.17 -10.05 -19.75
N ALA A 68 13.84 -8.76 -19.66
CA ALA A 68 12.61 -8.19 -20.22
C ALA A 68 12.70 -7.87 -21.73
N ILE A 69 13.91 -7.73 -22.28
CA ILE A 69 14.14 -7.33 -23.68
C ILE A 69 14.26 -8.55 -24.63
N GLY A 70 14.32 -9.77 -24.08
CA GLY A 70 14.60 -11.00 -24.82
C GLY A 70 13.40 -11.73 -25.47
N SER A 71 12.19 -11.18 -25.45
CA SER A 71 11.04 -11.81 -26.14
C SER A 71 10.99 -11.36 -27.61
N PRO A 72 11.24 -12.26 -28.60
CA PRO A 72 11.17 -11.88 -30.00
C PRO A 72 9.71 -11.59 -30.41
N PRO A 73 9.48 -10.59 -31.29
CA PRO A 73 8.16 -10.39 -31.88
C PRO A 73 7.86 -11.56 -32.81
N SER A 74 6.81 -12.32 -32.49
CA SER A 74 6.25 -13.33 -33.38
C SER A 74 5.69 -12.65 -34.63
N SER A 75 6.44 -12.74 -35.71
CA SER A 75 6.04 -12.35 -37.06
C SER A 75 5.26 -13.47 -37.71
N ASP A 76 3.95 -13.28 -37.89
CA ASP A 76 3.19 -13.95 -38.94
C ASP A 76 2.34 -12.93 -39.69
N LEU A 77 2.72 -12.75 -40.96
CA LEU A 77 1.94 -12.11 -42.02
C LEU A 77 0.94 -13.13 -42.55
N THR A 78 -0.31 -12.72 -42.77
CA THR A 78 -0.98 -12.99 -44.05
C THR A 78 -2.07 -11.97 -44.35
N THR A 79 -1.90 -11.37 -45.51
CA THR A 79 -2.83 -10.64 -46.39
C THR A 79 -4.22 -11.25 -46.52
N ASN A 80 -5.26 -10.41 -46.57
CA ASN A 80 -6.12 -10.31 -47.75
C ASN A 80 -7.06 -9.10 -47.78
N SER A 81 -7.23 -8.59 -49.00
CA SER A 81 -7.98 -7.42 -49.44
C SER A 81 -9.51 -7.60 -49.44
N SER A 82 -10.19 -6.45 -49.30
CA SER A 82 -11.38 -5.97 -50.02
C SER A 82 -12.36 -6.95 -50.67
N ALA A 83 -13.65 -6.87 -50.31
CA ALA A 83 -14.75 -6.65 -51.26
C ALA A 83 -16.12 -6.48 -50.57
N LEU A 84 -16.78 -5.38 -50.95
CA LEU A 84 -18.23 -5.15 -50.91
C LEU A 84 -18.93 -6.12 -51.88
N VAL A 85 -20.09 -6.71 -51.54
CA VAL A 85 -21.26 -6.97 -52.43
C VAL A 85 -22.43 -7.54 -51.61
N HIS A 86 -23.63 -7.01 -51.89
CA HIS A 86 -24.96 -7.45 -51.47
C HIS A 86 -25.28 -8.93 -51.71
N SER A 87 -26.10 -9.52 -50.84
CA SER A 87 -27.29 -10.29 -51.27
C SER A 87 -28.21 -10.64 -50.10
N GLN A 88 -29.49 -10.31 -50.28
CA GLN A 88 -30.65 -10.77 -49.52
C GLN A 88 -30.89 -12.27 -49.73
N SER A 89 -31.45 -12.98 -48.74
CA SER A 89 -32.79 -13.59 -48.84
C SER A 89 -33.07 -14.62 -47.73
N SER A 90 -34.25 -14.44 -47.11
CA SER A 90 -35.23 -15.47 -46.70
C SER A 90 -34.86 -16.57 -45.69
N GLY A 91 -35.48 -16.46 -44.51
CA GLY A 91 -36.58 -17.37 -44.13
C GLY A 91 -36.20 -18.67 -43.42
N SER A 92 -36.60 -18.79 -42.15
CA SER A 92 -37.39 -19.93 -41.66
C SER A 92 -37.84 -19.69 -40.22
N THR A 93 -39.16 -19.65 -40.08
CA THR A 93 -39.95 -19.75 -38.86
C THR A 93 -39.80 -21.13 -38.21
N SER A 94 -39.70 -21.20 -36.88
CA SER A 94 -40.28 -22.33 -36.15
C SER A 94 -40.79 -21.88 -34.78
N SER A 95 -42.05 -22.20 -34.57
CA SER A 95 -42.86 -21.97 -33.38
C SER A 95 -43.47 -23.31 -32.96
N CYS A 96 -43.46 -23.61 -31.67
CA CYS A 96 -44.34 -24.58 -31.02
C CYS A 96 -44.51 -24.11 -29.56
N ALA A 97 -45.64 -23.50 -29.19
CA ALA A 97 -46.90 -24.12 -28.75
C ALA A 97 -46.68 -25.02 -27.50
N SER A 98 -46.96 -24.57 -26.27
CA SER A 98 -48.27 -24.34 -25.60
C SER A 98 -48.99 -25.63 -25.17
N THR A 99 -49.26 -25.74 -23.85
CA THR A 99 -50.49 -26.26 -23.18
C THR A 99 -50.19 -26.28 -21.66
N SER A 100 -50.78 -25.50 -20.74
CA SER A 100 -52.19 -25.22 -20.35
C SER A 100 -52.85 -26.34 -19.52
N SER A 101 -53.20 -26.04 -18.26
CA SER A 101 -54.43 -26.46 -17.55
C SER A 101 -54.34 -26.02 -16.07
N THR A 102 -54.98 -24.92 -15.65
CA THR A 102 -56.36 -24.81 -15.09
C THR A 102 -56.55 -25.36 -13.67
N ALA A 103 -56.86 -24.48 -12.72
CA ALA A 103 -58.14 -24.39 -11.98
C ALA A 103 -57.98 -23.88 -10.52
N SER A 104 -58.67 -22.79 -10.22
CA SER A 104 -59.07 -22.27 -8.88
C SER A 104 -60.20 -23.16 -8.28
N PRO A 105 -60.80 -22.95 -7.07
CA PRO A 105 -60.90 -21.69 -6.31
C PRO A 105 -61.03 -21.73 -4.75
N LEU A 106 -61.17 -20.52 -4.17
CA LEU A 106 -61.94 -20.12 -2.96
C LEU A 106 -61.52 -20.63 -1.56
N ALA A 107 -61.07 -19.72 -0.70
CA ALA A 107 -61.79 -19.32 0.53
C ALA A 107 -61.05 -18.21 1.29
N SER A 108 -61.81 -17.20 1.68
CA SER A 108 -61.47 -16.07 2.53
C SER A 108 -61.46 -16.44 4.01
N THR A 109 -60.42 -16.02 4.76
CA THR A 109 -60.56 -15.70 6.18
C THR A 109 -59.56 -14.62 6.58
N SER A 110 -60.14 -13.53 7.06
CA SER A 110 -59.53 -12.40 7.74
C SER A 110 -58.78 -12.81 9.00
N SER A 111 -57.52 -12.38 9.14
CA SER A 111 -56.90 -12.17 10.46
C SER A 111 -55.92 -10.99 10.40
N THR A 112 -56.35 -9.91 11.03
CA THR A 112 -55.55 -8.77 11.45
C THR A 112 -54.40 -9.25 12.33
N SER A 113 -53.16 -9.14 11.84
CA SER A 113 -51.96 -9.15 12.69
C SER A 113 -51.12 -7.91 12.39
N SER A 114 -50.99 -7.09 13.41
CA SER A 114 -50.19 -5.87 13.43
C SER A 114 -48.69 -6.23 13.40
N SER A 115 -48.11 -6.21 12.20
CA SER A 115 -46.67 -6.31 12.01
C SER A 115 -45.99 -5.04 12.54
N LYS A 116 -45.52 -5.10 13.79
CA LYS A 116 -44.60 -4.12 14.37
C LYS A 116 -43.30 -4.13 13.56
N ARG A 117 -43.05 -3.03 12.82
CA ARG A 117 -41.74 -2.70 12.28
C ARG A 117 -40.69 -2.77 13.40
N PRO A 118 -39.57 -3.51 13.24
CA PRO A 118 -38.45 -3.40 14.16
C PRO A 118 -37.83 -2.01 14.00
N SER A 119 -37.87 -1.25 15.09
CA SER A 119 -37.28 0.07 15.22
C SER A 119 -35.75 0.01 15.03
N SER A 120 -35.26 0.91 14.18
CA SER A 120 -33.85 1.10 13.80
C SER A 120 -33.00 1.72 14.93
N SER A 121 -32.79 1.01 16.04
CA SER A 121 -32.04 1.53 17.21
C SER A 121 -30.58 1.06 17.32
N ASN A 122 -30.01 0.38 16.33
CA ASN A 122 -28.67 -0.24 16.47
C ASN A 122 -27.49 0.59 15.93
N ALA A 123 -27.71 1.76 15.32
CA ALA A 123 -26.60 2.56 14.75
C ALA A 123 -25.71 3.25 15.80
N THR A 124 -26.24 3.53 17.00
CA THR A 124 -25.50 4.24 18.07
C THR A 124 -24.55 3.33 18.85
N SER A 125 -24.79 2.02 18.92
CA SER A 125 -23.95 1.11 19.73
C SER A 125 -22.55 0.92 19.14
N GLY A 126 -22.41 0.97 17.80
CA GLY A 126 -21.13 0.81 17.11
C GLY A 126 -20.19 2.01 17.25
N ALA A 127 -20.73 3.23 17.35
CA ALA A 127 -19.93 4.43 17.58
C ALA A 127 -19.40 4.47 19.03
N ALA A 128 -20.27 4.20 20.01
CA ALA A 128 -19.90 4.12 21.42
C ALA A 128 -18.86 3.01 21.68
N LYS A 129 -19.03 1.82 21.06
CA LYS A 129 -18.06 0.72 21.18
C LYS A 129 -16.69 1.11 20.64
N ARG A 130 -16.61 1.75 19.46
CA ARG A 130 -15.35 2.24 18.88
C ARG A 130 -14.67 3.27 19.77
N TYR A 131 -15.46 4.19 20.35
CA TYR A 131 -14.94 5.19 21.28
C TYR A 131 -14.35 4.56 22.55
N LEU A 132 -15.03 3.59 23.17
CA LEU A 132 -14.53 2.88 24.35
C LEU A 132 -13.26 2.08 24.03
N THR A 133 -13.18 1.45 22.86
CA THR A 133 -11.96 0.75 22.41
C THR A 133 -10.80 1.72 22.19
N ALA A 134 -11.03 2.90 21.62
CA ALA A 134 -10.00 3.91 21.45
C ALA A 134 -9.45 4.42 22.80
N ILE A 135 -10.32 4.60 23.81
CA ILE A 135 -9.89 4.96 25.17
C ILE A 135 -9.02 3.86 25.78
N ASP A 136 -9.42 2.60 25.64
CA ASP A 136 -8.64 1.46 26.15
C ASP A 136 -7.25 1.40 25.49
N TYR A 137 -7.15 1.65 24.18
CA TYR A 137 -5.87 1.74 23.49
C TYR A 137 -5.01 2.89 24.02
N VAL A 138 -5.57 4.09 24.14
CA VAL A 138 -4.85 5.24 24.73
C VAL A 138 -4.27 4.90 26.10
N GLN A 139 -5.05 4.26 26.98
CA GLN A 139 -4.58 3.88 28.31
C GLN A 139 -3.49 2.81 28.29
N LYS A 140 -3.60 1.82 27.38
CA LYS A 140 -2.55 0.80 27.20
C LYS A 140 -1.25 1.42 26.68
N PHE A 141 -1.33 2.37 25.74
CA PHE A 141 -0.16 3.07 25.24
C PHE A 141 0.46 3.98 26.29
N GLU A 142 -0.33 4.72 27.06
CA GLU A 142 0.20 5.55 28.15
C GLU A 142 1.08 4.75 29.12
N LYS A 143 0.63 3.55 29.47
CA LYS A 143 1.36 2.61 30.34
C LYS A 143 2.55 1.93 29.67
N TYR A 144 2.66 2.01 28.35
CA TYR A 144 3.75 1.38 27.63
C TYR A 144 5.06 2.17 27.81
N ASP A 145 6.07 1.48 28.30
CA ASP A 145 7.42 2.02 28.44
C ASP A 145 8.20 1.73 27.15
N LEU A 146 8.24 2.72 26.26
CA LEU A 146 8.92 2.62 24.98
C LEU A 146 10.42 2.35 25.17
N ARG A 147 11.07 3.05 26.11
CA ARG A 147 12.49 2.86 26.39
C ARG A 147 12.80 1.43 26.79
N LYS A 148 12.04 0.86 27.73
CA LYS A 148 12.21 -0.52 28.16
C LYS A 148 12.02 -1.53 27.02
N ALA A 149 11.08 -1.25 26.12
CA ALA A 149 10.87 -2.09 24.95
C ALA A 149 12.07 -2.04 23.98
N LEU A 150 12.62 -0.84 23.75
CA LEU A 150 13.83 -0.67 22.94
C LEU A 150 15.04 -1.38 23.55
N GLU A 151 15.16 -1.37 24.88
CA GLU A 151 16.22 -2.08 25.60
C GLU A 151 16.10 -3.61 25.55
N THR A 152 14.90 -4.12 25.25
CA THR A 152 14.65 -5.57 25.14
C THR A 152 15.10 -6.13 23.79
N ASP A 153 15.03 -5.33 22.72
CA ASP A 153 15.50 -5.69 21.39
C ASP A 153 16.99 -5.37 21.25
N ALA A 154 17.81 -6.35 20.85
CA ALA A 154 19.26 -6.20 20.81
C ALA A 154 19.71 -5.06 19.88
N LEU A 155 19.09 -4.96 18.70
CA LEU A 155 19.45 -3.93 17.72
C LEU A 155 19.01 -2.54 18.21
N CYS A 156 17.77 -2.41 18.68
CA CYS A 156 17.26 -1.14 19.20
C CYS A 156 18.01 -0.68 20.43
N LYS A 157 18.48 -1.61 21.28
CA LYS A 157 19.37 -1.30 22.40
C LYS A 157 20.69 -0.70 21.93
N HIS A 158 21.29 -1.25 20.87
CA HIS A 158 22.49 -0.65 20.29
C HIS A 158 22.24 0.74 19.71
N ILE A 159 21.11 0.95 19.03
CA ILE A 159 20.70 2.27 18.52
C ILE A 159 20.54 3.26 19.67
N LEU A 160 19.88 2.84 20.75
CA LEU A 160 19.64 3.67 21.94
C LEU A 160 20.94 4.07 22.62
N LEU A 161 21.89 3.14 22.77
CA LEU A 161 23.20 3.42 23.37
C LEU A 161 24.06 4.34 22.49
N ALA A 162 24.05 4.12 21.17
CA ALA A 162 24.77 4.98 20.23
C ALA A 162 24.23 6.42 20.29
N TYR A 163 22.90 6.58 20.22
CA TYR A 163 22.26 7.89 20.31
C TYR A 163 22.53 8.58 21.66
N GLN A 164 22.48 7.85 22.78
CA GLN A 164 22.83 8.42 24.10
C GLN A 164 24.27 8.91 24.16
N SER A 165 25.22 8.15 23.60
CA SER A 165 26.61 8.57 23.55
C SER A 165 26.79 9.83 22.70
N GLU A 166 26.05 9.99 21.60
CA GLU A 166 26.08 11.22 20.82
C GLU A 166 25.46 12.41 21.57
N VAL A 167 24.36 12.19 22.31
CA VAL A 167 23.72 13.20 23.16
C VAL A 167 24.65 13.67 24.29
N GLU A 168 25.36 12.75 24.95
CA GLU A 168 26.32 13.09 26.02
C GLU A 168 27.51 13.93 25.50
N ASN A 169 27.89 13.74 24.24
CA ASN A 169 28.96 14.49 23.60
C ASN A 169 28.49 15.79 22.91
N TYR A 170 27.18 16.00 22.81
CA TYR A 170 26.62 17.18 22.15
C TYR A 170 26.71 18.41 23.07
N ASN A 171 27.38 19.46 22.58
CA ASN A 171 27.48 20.75 23.25
C ASN A 171 26.67 21.79 22.50
N GLU A 172 25.58 22.28 23.10
CA GLU A 172 24.68 23.26 22.49
C GLU A 172 25.35 24.63 22.28
N ASP A 173 26.42 24.94 23.02
CA ASP A 173 27.17 26.19 22.88
C ASP A 173 28.15 26.19 21.69
N ASP A 174 28.40 25.03 21.09
CA ASP A 174 29.24 24.92 19.90
C ASP A 174 28.41 25.19 18.64
N VAL A 175 28.72 26.31 17.97
CA VAL A 175 28.00 26.80 16.79
C VAL A 175 28.05 25.80 15.62
N ASP A 176 29.09 24.97 15.56
CA ASP A 176 29.26 23.97 14.51
C ASP A 176 28.75 22.58 14.92
N ALA A 177 28.30 22.40 16.17
CA ALA A 177 27.79 21.11 16.63
C ALA A 177 26.45 20.77 15.97
N VAL A 178 26.40 19.59 15.34
CA VAL A 178 25.18 19.05 14.75
C VAL A 178 24.41 18.29 15.83
N PRO A 179 23.10 18.56 16.04
CA PRO A 179 22.28 17.81 16.97
C PRO A 179 22.30 16.32 16.63
N PRO A 180 22.40 15.43 17.64
CA PRO A 180 22.39 14.00 17.41
C PRO A 180 21.04 13.60 16.84
N VAL A 181 21.04 13.03 15.63
CA VAL A 181 19.84 12.55 14.94
C VAL A 181 20.07 11.13 14.45
N LEU A 182 19.03 10.33 14.53
CA LEU A 182 19.00 8.98 14.00
C LEU A 182 19.20 9.02 12.48
N SER A 183 20.00 8.10 11.98
CA SER A 183 20.08 7.78 10.56
C SER A 183 18.77 7.16 10.04
N ASP A 184 18.55 7.23 8.73
CA ASP A 184 17.37 6.63 8.08
C ASP A 184 17.25 5.12 8.36
N PHE A 185 18.38 4.40 8.38
CA PHE A 185 18.39 2.99 8.75
C PHE A 185 17.91 2.75 10.18
N GLN A 186 18.36 3.56 11.15
CA GLN A 186 17.93 3.44 12.54
C GLN A 186 16.43 3.75 12.68
N ARG A 187 15.95 4.77 11.97
CA ARG A 187 14.52 5.13 11.91
C ARG A 187 13.67 4.00 11.35
N ASP A 188 14.09 3.38 10.25
CA ASP A 188 13.37 2.24 9.67
C ASP A 188 13.26 1.06 10.65
N LYS A 189 14.34 0.76 11.39
CA LYS A 189 14.34 -0.33 12.38
C LYS A 189 13.45 -0.04 13.59
N LEU A 190 13.56 1.17 14.13
CA LEU A 190 12.67 1.64 15.20
C LEU A 190 11.20 1.62 14.74
N THR A 191 10.93 1.99 13.49
CA THR A 191 9.57 1.97 12.89
C THR A 191 9.02 0.56 12.83
N ALA A 192 9.83 -0.41 12.41
CA ALA A 192 9.41 -1.81 12.36
C ALA A 192 9.07 -2.36 13.75
N LEU A 193 9.87 -2.05 14.77
CA LEU A 193 9.61 -2.50 16.14
C LEU A 193 8.36 -1.83 16.74
N ILE A 194 8.26 -0.51 16.63
CA ILE A 194 7.10 0.26 17.12
C ILE A 194 5.83 -0.21 16.41
N GLY A 195 5.88 -0.40 15.09
CA GLY A 195 4.75 -0.93 14.31
C GLY A 195 4.36 -2.35 14.72
N THR A 196 5.30 -3.19 15.14
CA THR A 196 5.00 -4.53 15.69
C THR A 196 4.27 -4.43 17.02
N PHE A 197 4.69 -3.50 17.89
CA PHE A 197 3.99 -3.26 19.15
C PHE A 197 2.60 -2.67 18.96
N ILE A 198 2.44 -1.69 18.06
CA ILE A 198 1.13 -1.11 17.73
C ILE A 198 0.13 -2.20 17.33
N ARG A 199 0.59 -3.13 16.49
CA ARG A 199 -0.21 -4.26 16.01
C ARG A 199 -0.50 -5.29 17.09
N SER A 200 0.30 -5.38 18.15
CA SER A 200 0.01 -6.28 19.28
C SER A 200 -1.03 -5.71 20.24
N VAL A 201 -1.14 -4.39 20.33
CA VAL A 201 -2.06 -3.70 21.27
C VAL A 201 -3.36 -3.28 20.60
N THR A 202 -3.32 -2.97 19.30
CA THR A 202 -4.46 -2.44 18.56
C THR A 202 -4.78 -3.26 17.34
N ILE A 203 -6.07 -3.39 17.06
CA ILE A 203 -6.54 -3.95 15.78
C ILE A 203 -6.41 -2.88 14.68
N TYR A 204 -6.53 -1.60 15.07
CA TYR A 204 -6.37 -0.44 14.20
C TYR A 204 -5.64 0.67 14.95
N PRO A 205 -4.50 1.17 14.43
CA PRO A 205 -3.92 2.40 14.94
C PRO A 205 -4.90 3.55 14.70
N ASP A 206 -5.41 4.10 15.80
CA ASP A 206 -6.20 5.32 15.77
C ASP A 206 -5.23 6.51 15.71
N HIS A 207 -5.47 7.48 14.82
CA HIS A 207 -4.73 8.76 14.77
C HIS A 207 -4.67 9.48 16.14
N LYS A 208 -5.58 9.18 17.07
CA LYS A 208 -5.52 9.69 18.45
C LYS A 208 -4.34 9.17 19.26
N LEU A 209 -3.69 8.09 18.82
CA LEU A 209 -2.50 7.53 19.46
C LEU A 209 -1.23 8.29 19.07
N TYR A 210 -1.27 9.01 17.94
CA TYR A 210 -0.12 9.71 17.38
C TYR A 210 0.54 10.71 18.35
N PRO A 211 -0.22 11.58 19.04
CA PRO A 211 0.38 12.52 19.99
C PRO A 211 1.08 11.80 21.16
N ILE A 212 0.53 10.68 21.60
CA ILE A 212 1.10 9.86 22.69
C ILE A 212 2.41 9.23 22.22
N PHE A 213 2.42 8.69 21.00
CA PHE A 213 3.62 8.12 20.37
C PHE A 213 4.71 9.15 20.17
N THR A 214 4.36 10.26 19.53
CA THR A 214 5.26 11.38 19.24
C THR A 214 5.95 11.85 20.52
N ARG A 215 5.16 12.04 21.60
CA ARG A 215 5.70 12.39 22.92
C ARG A 215 6.64 11.32 23.47
N LYS A 216 6.27 10.04 23.46
CA LYS A 216 7.13 8.95 23.97
C LYS A 216 8.41 8.79 23.18
N ILE A 217 8.37 8.97 21.85
CA ILE A 217 9.58 8.95 21.03
C ILE A 217 10.45 10.17 21.37
N LYS A 218 9.86 11.36 21.54
CA LYS A 218 10.59 12.57 21.98
C LYS A 218 11.23 12.43 23.37
N GLU A 219 10.59 11.71 24.29
CA GLU A 219 11.18 11.40 25.60
C GLU A 219 12.47 10.57 25.49
N VAL A 220 12.57 9.73 24.44
CA VAL A 220 13.75 8.88 24.20
C VAL A 220 14.76 9.56 23.27
N PHE A 221 14.28 10.27 22.25
CA PHE A 221 15.04 10.90 21.17
C PHE A 221 14.65 12.40 21.05
N PRO A 222 15.11 13.26 21.98
CA PRO A 222 14.65 14.65 22.07
C PRO A 222 14.97 15.51 20.84
N PHE A 223 16.08 15.23 20.15
CA PHE A 223 16.56 16.00 19.01
C PHE A 223 15.95 15.57 17.67
N GLU A 224 15.16 14.50 17.64
CA GLU A 224 14.49 14.06 16.41
C GLU A 224 13.42 15.04 15.92
N SER A 225 13.34 15.27 14.62
CA SER A 225 12.34 16.20 14.07
C SER A 225 10.92 15.63 14.15
N GLU A 226 9.90 16.48 14.27
CA GLU A 226 8.50 16.06 14.21
C GLU A 226 8.13 15.36 12.89
N VAL A 227 8.81 15.73 11.79
CA VAL A 227 8.67 15.06 10.48
C VAL A 227 9.13 13.61 10.56
N THR A 228 10.23 13.34 11.27
CA THR A 228 10.68 11.97 11.53
C THR A 228 9.63 11.20 12.34
N LEU A 229 9.02 11.84 13.35
CA LEU A 229 7.97 11.25 14.18
C LEU A 229 6.73 10.86 13.36
N HIS A 230 6.43 11.65 12.33
CA HIS A 230 5.37 11.33 11.37
C HIS A 230 5.70 10.12 10.47
N TYR A 231 6.97 9.92 10.13
CA TYR A 231 7.41 8.76 9.36
C TYR A 231 7.15 7.44 10.09
N PHE A 232 7.37 7.41 11.41
CA PHE A 232 7.17 6.22 12.26
C PHE A 232 5.74 5.65 12.22
N CYS A 233 4.75 6.47 11.89
CA CYS A 233 3.36 6.08 12.00
C CYS A 233 2.61 5.99 10.65
N CYS A 234 3.21 6.42 9.54
CA CYS A 234 2.56 6.35 8.22
C CYS A 234 2.90 5.08 7.40
N VAL A 235 4.08 4.50 7.58
CA VAL A 235 4.61 3.50 6.62
C VAL A 235 4.02 2.10 6.80
N GLY A 236 3.66 1.71 8.02
CA GLY A 236 3.08 0.39 8.31
C GLY A 236 1.64 0.22 7.84
N ASP A 237 0.85 1.31 7.89
CA ASP A 237 -0.60 1.22 7.77
C ASP A 237 -1.11 1.27 6.33
N ILE A 238 -0.35 1.87 5.41
CA ILE A 238 -0.84 2.08 4.03
C ILE A 238 -1.04 0.76 3.29
N LYS A 239 -0.07 -0.16 3.35
CA LYS A 239 -0.17 -1.44 2.62
C LYS A 239 -1.29 -2.31 3.17
N GLU A 240 -1.39 -2.40 4.50
CA GLU A 240 -2.42 -3.19 5.17
C GLU A 240 -3.82 -2.57 5.00
N ALA A 241 -3.95 -1.25 5.07
CA ALA A 241 -5.21 -0.55 4.80
C ALA A 241 -5.67 -0.76 3.35
N VAL A 242 -4.74 -0.72 2.39
CA VAL A 242 -5.02 -1.03 0.98
C VAL A 242 -5.48 -2.48 0.81
N GLU A 243 -4.74 -3.45 1.34
CA GLU A 243 -5.07 -4.88 1.23
C GLU A 243 -6.41 -5.22 1.89
N LYS A 244 -6.66 -4.66 3.07
CA LYS A 244 -7.93 -4.82 3.77
C LYS A 244 -9.08 -4.19 3.00
N ARG A 245 -8.90 -2.98 2.44
CA ARG A 245 -9.94 -2.34 1.62
C ARG A 245 -10.25 -3.17 0.38
N ARG A 246 -9.22 -3.78 -0.24
CA ARG A 246 -9.39 -4.74 -1.34
C ARG A 246 -10.16 -5.99 -0.92
N ALA A 247 -9.91 -6.53 0.28
CA ALA A 247 -10.64 -7.67 0.81
C ALA A 247 -12.12 -7.37 1.08
N GLN A 248 -12.47 -6.11 1.34
CA GLN A 248 -13.85 -5.66 1.56
C GLN A 248 -14.60 -5.29 0.28
N MET A 249 -13.91 -5.13 -0.85
CA MET A 249 -14.54 -4.82 -2.13
C MET A 249 -15.14 -6.09 -2.73
N ILE A 250 -16.46 -6.21 -2.65
CA ILE A 250 -17.22 -7.36 -3.16
C ILE A 250 -17.37 -7.28 -4.69
N SER A 251 -17.40 -6.09 -5.29
CA SER A 251 -17.73 -5.86 -6.70
C SER A 251 -16.59 -5.36 -7.60
N GLY A 252 -15.42 -5.00 -7.05
CA GLY A 252 -14.35 -4.33 -7.81
C GLY A 252 -13.30 -5.22 -8.51
N GLY A 253 -13.35 -6.54 -8.33
CA GLY A 253 -12.32 -7.46 -8.82
C GLY A 253 -10.96 -7.30 -8.14
N LYS A 254 -10.11 -8.34 -8.21
CA LYS A 254 -8.73 -8.31 -7.68
C LYS A 254 -7.85 -7.42 -8.55
N GLY A 255 -7.98 -6.10 -8.44
CA GLY A 255 -7.23 -5.18 -9.29
C GLY A 255 -7.62 -3.71 -9.22
N ALA A 256 -8.83 -3.39 -8.74
CA ALA A 256 -9.37 -2.05 -8.77
C ALA A 256 -8.38 -0.99 -8.24
N PRO A 257 -8.19 0.13 -8.96
CA PRO A 257 -7.36 1.21 -8.49
C PRO A 257 -7.97 1.88 -7.24
N LEU A 258 -7.13 2.19 -6.26
CA LEU A 258 -7.51 2.81 -5.00
C LEU A 258 -6.62 4.01 -4.72
N ILE A 259 -7.21 5.19 -4.53
CA ILE A 259 -6.49 6.39 -4.11
C ILE A 259 -6.30 6.31 -2.59
N VAL A 260 -5.05 6.47 -2.16
CA VAL A 260 -4.66 6.61 -0.77
C VAL A 260 -4.08 8.01 -0.61
N VAL A 261 -4.79 8.88 0.09
CA VAL A 261 -4.26 10.19 0.45
C VAL A 261 -3.47 10.02 1.75
N VAL A 262 -2.18 10.34 1.69
CA VAL A 262 -1.31 10.33 2.87
C VAL A 262 -1.11 11.79 3.26
N ASP A 263 -1.80 12.20 4.32
CA ASP A 263 -1.64 13.55 4.83
C ASP A 263 -0.29 13.66 5.54
N GLN A 264 0.56 14.57 5.06
CA GLN A 264 1.79 14.97 5.71
C GLN A 264 1.75 16.50 5.82
N GLU A 265 1.99 17.04 7.01
CA GLU A 265 1.69 18.42 7.44
C GLU A 265 2.07 19.55 6.46
N LYS A 266 3.05 19.35 5.57
CA LYS A 266 3.53 20.38 4.65
C LYS A 266 3.41 20.02 3.16
N SER A 267 2.95 18.82 2.83
CA SER A 267 2.75 18.37 1.45
C SER A 267 1.81 17.16 1.44
N GLN A 268 0.62 17.33 0.87
CA GLN A 268 -0.26 16.20 0.60
C GLN A 268 0.39 15.29 -0.45
N SER A 269 0.97 14.18 0.01
CA SER A 269 1.45 13.15 -0.89
C SER A 269 0.31 12.17 -1.13
N ALA A 270 -0.02 11.91 -2.39
CA ALA A 270 -1.03 10.93 -2.72
C ALA A 270 -0.36 9.70 -3.31
N CYS A 271 -0.94 8.54 -3.03
CA CYS A 271 -0.53 7.27 -3.60
C CYS A 271 -1.73 6.67 -4.31
N VAL A 272 -1.49 5.98 -5.42
CA VAL A 272 -2.51 5.16 -6.08
C VAL A 272 -2.07 3.72 -6.02
N SER A 273 -2.87 2.88 -5.39
CA SER A 273 -2.67 1.44 -5.46
C SER A 273 -3.40 0.89 -6.68
N VAL A 274 -2.68 0.31 -7.63
CA VAL A 274 -3.24 -0.37 -8.80
C VAL A 274 -2.79 -1.83 -8.74
N ALA A 275 -3.75 -2.75 -8.67
CA ALA A 275 -3.49 -4.16 -8.36
C ALA A 275 -2.62 -4.35 -7.09
N LYS A 276 -1.37 -4.78 -7.23
CA LYS A 276 -0.41 -4.99 -6.11
C LYS A 276 0.66 -3.91 -6.04
N LEU A 277 0.63 -2.93 -6.93
CA LEU A 277 1.63 -1.88 -7.03
C LEU A 277 1.11 -0.61 -6.37
N LEU A 278 2.00 0.15 -5.73
CA LEU A 278 1.71 1.42 -5.10
C LEU A 278 2.52 2.50 -5.80
N TYR A 279 1.84 3.43 -6.45
CA TYR A 279 2.44 4.54 -7.18
C TYR A 279 2.36 5.80 -6.34
N LYS A 280 3.51 6.37 -5.99
CA LYS A 280 3.57 7.70 -5.35
C LYS A 280 3.38 8.77 -6.43
N VAL A 281 2.52 9.74 -6.16
CA VAL A 281 2.25 10.87 -7.06
C VAL A 281 2.30 12.20 -6.29
N GLU A 282 2.55 13.27 -7.04
CA GLU A 282 2.85 14.61 -6.50
C GLU A 282 1.63 15.34 -5.95
N SER A 283 0.41 14.95 -6.36
CA SER A 283 -0.82 15.60 -5.93
C SER A 283 -2.01 14.65 -5.92
N VAL A 284 -3.05 15.00 -5.17
CA VAL A 284 -4.33 14.28 -5.15
C VAL A 284 -5.00 14.30 -6.53
N LEU A 285 -4.85 15.38 -7.30
CA LEU A 285 -5.37 15.47 -8.67
C LEU A 285 -4.64 14.49 -9.61
N HIS A 286 -3.31 14.37 -9.49
CA HIS A 286 -2.57 13.32 -10.21
C HIS A 286 -2.99 11.92 -9.78
N ALA A 287 -3.30 11.71 -8.50
CA ALA A 287 -3.80 10.43 -8.02
C ALA A 287 -5.18 10.10 -8.61
N LEU A 288 -6.06 11.10 -8.71
CA LEU A 288 -7.37 10.96 -9.31
C LEU A 288 -7.29 10.63 -10.80
N ASP A 289 -6.44 11.33 -11.54
CA ASP A 289 -6.20 11.09 -12.97
C ASP A 289 -5.61 9.69 -13.22
N LEU A 290 -4.56 9.32 -12.48
CA LEU A 290 -3.95 7.99 -12.57
C LEU A 290 -4.95 6.87 -12.21
N CYS A 291 -5.74 7.06 -11.15
CA CYS A 291 -6.79 6.13 -10.76
C CYS A 291 -7.87 5.97 -11.84
N PHE A 292 -8.35 7.09 -12.40
CA PHE A 292 -9.32 7.10 -13.47
C PHE A 292 -8.81 6.35 -14.71
N LYS A 293 -7.62 6.70 -15.20
CA LYS A 293 -6.98 6.03 -16.34
C LYS A 293 -6.77 4.54 -16.11
N SER A 294 -6.49 4.13 -14.87
CA SER A 294 -6.29 2.72 -14.51
C SER A 294 -7.56 1.87 -14.68
N PHE A 295 -8.77 2.43 -14.51
CA PHE A 295 -10.01 1.70 -14.81
C PHE A 295 -10.09 1.29 -16.28
N PHE A 296 -9.72 2.20 -17.19
CA PHE A 296 -9.72 1.93 -18.63
C PHE A 296 -8.57 1.03 -19.05
N ALA A 297 -7.34 1.31 -18.58
CA ALA A 297 -6.17 0.52 -18.92
C ALA A 297 -6.30 -0.95 -18.51
N LEU A 298 -7.00 -1.22 -17.40
CA LEU A 298 -7.23 -2.56 -16.89
C LEU A 298 -8.57 -3.17 -17.32
N HIS A 299 -9.41 -2.41 -18.05
CA HIS A 299 -10.75 -2.81 -18.43
C HIS A 299 -11.60 -3.26 -17.22
N ILE A 300 -11.53 -2.49 -16.12
CA ILE A 300 -12.23 -2.74 -14.86
C ILE A 300 -13.43 -1.79 -14.74
N ALA A 301 -14.58 -2.33 -14.36
CA ALA A 301 -15.77 -1.54 -14.08
C ALA A 301 -15.58 -0.66 -12.82
N TYR A 302 -16.21 0.53 -12.82
CA TYR A 302 -16.22 1.38 -11.63
C TYR A 302 -16.90 0.68 -10.45
N PRO A 303 -16.42 0.87 -9.20
CA PRO A 303 -17.07 0.31 -8.02
C PRO A 303 -18.48 0.86 -7.88
N ASP A 304 -19.47 0.01 -7.62
CA ASP A 304 -20.90 0.39 -7.56
C ASP A 304 -21.16 1.56 -6.61
N GLU A 305 -20.46 1.60 -5.48
CA GLU A 305 -20.59 2.64 -4.45
C GLU A 305 -20.16 4.02 -4.93
N SER A 306 -19.28 4.08 -5.93
CA SER A 306 -18.71 5.33 -6.46
C SER A 306 -18.93 5.51 -7.96
N LYS A 307 -19.62 4.59 -8.64
CA LYS A 307 -19.84 4.56 -10.08
C LYS A 307 -20.41 5.87 -10.61
N HIS A 308 -21.34 6.47 -9.87
CA HIS A 308 -21.94 7.75 -10.21
C HIS A 308 -20.93 8.90 -10.25
N ILE A 309 -19.98 8.95 -9.29
CA ILE A 309 -18.91 9.97 -9.24
C ILE A 309 -17.98 9.80 -10.45
N TRP A 310 -17.59 8.56 -10.74
CA TRP A 310 -16.69 8.27 -11.86
C TRP A 310 -17.31 8.59 -13.22
N ILE A 311 -18.61 8.33 -13.42
CA ILE A 311 -19.32 8.72 -14.64
C ILE A 311 -19.40 10.24 -14.78
N VAL A 312 -19.61 10.97 -13.68
CA VAL A 312 -19.59 12.44 -13.71
C VAL A 312 -18.21 12.94 -14.12
N LEU A 313 -17.13 12.39 -13.54
CA LEU A 313 -15.76 12.72 -13.95
C LEU A 313 -15.53 12.42 -15.44
N GLN A 314 -15.94 11.24 -15.91
CA GLN A 314 -15.79 10.82 -17.30
C GLN A 314 -16.46 11.80 -18.27
N ARG A 315 -17.71 12.20 -17.99
CA ARG A 315 -18.49 13.07 -18.89
C ARG A 315 -18.10 14.54 -18.75
N ALA A 316 -17.98 15.05 -17.52
CA ALA A 316 -17.80 16.47 -17.26
C ALA A 316 -16.36 16.93 -17.40
N ILE A 317 -15.39 16.07 -17.06
CA ILE A 317 -13.96 16.44 -17.06
C ILE A 317 -13.27 15.87 -18.30
N TYR A 318 -13.45 14.57 -18.59
CA TYR A 318 -12.77 13.93 -19.72
C TYR A 318 -13.54 14.00 -21.04
N GLY A 319 -14.82 14.37 -21.02
CA GLY A 319 -15.60 14.67 -22.21
C GLY A 319 -15.96 13.48 -23.08
N PHE A 320 -16.07 12.26 -22.53
CA PHE A 320 -16.46 11.07 -23.31
C PHE A 320 -17.48 10.17 -22.62
N THR A 321 -18.10 9.30 -23.42
CA THR A 321 -19.08 8.29 -22.99
C THR A 321 -18.69 6.91 -23.50
N THR A 322 -19.08 5.86 -22.78
CA THR A 322 -18.91 4.47 -23.21
C THR A 322 -20.26 3.80 -23.43
N GLU A 323 -20.29 2.68 -24.17
CA GLU A 323 -21.49 1.86 -24.36
C GLU A 323 -22.00 1.21 -23.05
N TRP A 324 -21.15 1.17 -22.02
CA TRP A 324 -21.46 0.63 -20.70
C TRP A 324 -22.01 1.70 -19.74
N ASP A 325 -22.06 2.96 -20.20
CA ASP A 325 -22.57 4.04 -19.38
C ASP A 325 -24.09 3.94 -19.24
N PRO A 326 -24.64 4.17 -18.04
CA PRO A 326 -26.08 4.33 -17.90
C PRO A 326 -26.57 5.58 -18.64
N GLU A 327 -27.69 5.47 -19.34
CA GLU A 327 -28.32 6.60 -20.06
C GLU A 327 -28.62 7.77 -19.12
N VAL A 328 -29.04 7.47 -17.89
CA VAL A 328 -29.40 8.45 -16.86
C VAL A 328 -28.53 8.25 -15.62
N ILE A 329 -27.84 9.32 -15.19
CA ILE A 329 -27.19 9.36 -13.89
C ILE A 329 -28.27 9.64 -12.85
N GLN A 330 -28.61 8.67 -12.02
CA GLN A 330 -29.55 8.89 -10.92
C GLN A 330 -28.98 9.97 -9.98
N SER A 331 -29.72 11.05 -9.76
CA SER A 331 -29.31 12.19 -8.93
C SER A 331 -29.78 12.10 -7.47
N SER A 332 -30.45 11.01 -7.09
CA SER A 332 -30.99 10.79 -5.74
C SER A 332 -29.92 10.83 -4.65
N TRP A 333 -28.67 10.47 -4.96
CA TRP A 333 -27.54 10.59 -4.04
C TRP A 333 -27.20 12.05 -3.71
N ILE A 334 -27.39 13.00 -4.65
CA ILE A 334 -27.11 14.43 -4.41
C ILE A 334 -28.02 14.97 -3.30
N GLN A 335 -29.28 14.52 -3.26
CA GLN A 335 -30.24 14.92 -2.23
C GLN A 335 -29.89 14.39 -0.83
N ALA A 336 -29.06 13.36 -0.73
CA ALA A 336 -28.61 12.83 0.56
C ALA A 336 -27.46 13.66 1.18
N TYR A 337 -26.85 14.57 0.41
CA TYR A 337 -25.71 15.39 0.83
C TYR A 337 -25.96 16.90 0.74
N ALA A 338 -27.16 17.32 0.34
CA ALA A 338 -27.61 18.73 0.30
C ALA A 338 -28.41 19.07 1.56
#